data_AF-A0A7H0I8C4-F1
#
_entry.id   AF-A0A7H0I8C4-F1
#
_cell.length_a   1.000
_cell.length_b   1.000
_cell.length_c   1.000
_cell.angle_alpha   90.00
_cell.angle_beta   90.00
_cell.angle_gamma   90.00
#
_symmetry.space_group_name_H-M   'P 1'
#
loop_
_entity.id
_entity.type
_entity.pdbx_description
1 polymer ?
#
loop_
_entity_poly.entity_id
_entity_poly.type
_entity_poly.pdbx_seq_one_letter_code
_entity_poly.pdbx_strand_id
1 'polypeptide(L)'
;MQRGKFVTGVVGGVTALVAVGSVGTHLLSGTESTTGLDAGSTVKVNGYPALSKDIAQGRIQSRYHPLPWVGDKIEGVSCPTGLKAVAGATLTCRGRKSDGKSVDIPVSVVKATPSSVTWKFER
;
A
#
# COMPACT_ATOMS: atom_id res chain seq x y z
N MET A 1 13.33 55.78 14.93
CA MET A 1 12.63 54.80 15.80
C MET A 1 12.85 53.39 15.24
N GLN A 2 13.84 52.65 15.73
CA GLN A 2 14.08 51.25 15.36
C GLN A 2 13.60 50.34 16.49
N ARG A 3 12.44 49.70 16.26
CA ARG A 3 11.93 48.52 16.97
C ARG A 3 12.77 47.32 16.50
N GLY A 4 13.13 46.30 17.26
CA GLY A 4 12.83 45.85 18.62
C GLY A 4 13.51 44.47 18.74
N LYS A 5 14.08 44.20 19.92
CA LYS A 5 14.87 43.01 20.28
C LYS A 5 14.09 41.70 20.10
N PHE A 6 14.75 40.68 19.53
CA PHE A 6 14.51 39.27 19.90
C PHE A 6 15.84 38.52 19.90
N VAL A 7 16.42 38.40 21.10
CA VAL A 7 17.46 37.44 21.42
C VAL A 7 16.73 36.28 22.08
N THR A 8 16.64 35.14 21.38
CA THR A 8 16.13 33.88 21.94
C THR A 8 17.26 32.87 21.88
N GLY A 9 17.86 32.61 23.04
CA GLY A 9 18.83 31.56 23.22
C GLY A 9 18.18 30.20 23.06
N VAL A 10 18.85 29.29 22.35
CA VAL A 10 18.52 27.86 22.32
C VAL A 10 19.67 27.14 23.01
N VAL A 11 19.44 26.83 24.29
CA VAL A 11 20.17 25.81 25.04
C VAL A 11 19.34 24.53 24.94
N GLY A 12 19.97 23.44 24.51
CA GLY A 12 19.57 22.10 24.90
C GLY A 12 19.00 21.20 23.80
N GLY A 13 19.76 20.15 23.47
CA GLY A 13 19.21 18.83 23.14
C GLY A 13 18.86 18.57 21.67
N VAL A 14 19.78 17.94 20.96
CA VAL A 14 19.48 17.25 19.69
C VAL A 14 18.61 16.03 20.00
N THR A 15 17.31 16.10 19.73
CA THR A 15 16.51 14.91 19.42
C THR A 15 16.13 14.97 17.95
N ALA A 16 17.00 14.40 17.13
CA ALA A 16 16.67 14.08 15.75
C ALA A 16 15.55 13.04 15.75
N LEU A 17 14.30 13.48 15.69
CA LEU A 17 13.20 12.61 15.33
C LEU A 17 13.31 12.35 13.83
N VAL A 18 13.74 11.13 13.51
CA VAL A 18 13.85 10.58 12.16
C VAL A 18 12.47 10.63 11.50
N ALA A 19 12.23 11.65 10.69
CA ALA A 19 11.09 11.71 9.78
C ALA A 19 11.38 10.85 8.54
N VAL A 20 11.41 9.53 8.71
CA VAL A 20 11.33 8.60 7.57
C VAL A 20 9.85 8.39 7.30
N GLY A 21 9.28 9.13 6.35
CA GLY A 21 7.90 8.84 5.94
C GLY A 21 7.11 9.85 5.11
N SER A 22 7.69 10.88 4.49
CA SER A 22 6.89 11.87 3.73
C SER A 22 7.42 12.22 2.34
N VAL A 23 8.15 11.31 1.69
CA VAL A 23 8.48 11.42 0.26
C VAL A 23 7.91 10.20 -0.46
N GLY A 24 6.63 10.25 -0.85
CA GLY A 24 6.04 9.22 -1.72
C GLY A 24 4.52 9.03 -1.66
N THR A 25 3.80 9.66 -0.72
CA THR A 25 2.37 9.38 -0.50
C THR A 25 1.42 9.98 -1.55
N HIS A 26 1.83 10.98 -2.32
CA HIS A 26 0.93 11.69 -3.24
C HIS A 26 0.67 11.00 -4.59
N LEU A 27 1.47 9.99 -4.97
CA LEU A 27 1.29 9.27 -6.24
C LEU A 27 0.51 7.95 -6.08
N LEU A 28 0.30 7.48 -4.85
CA LEU A 28 -0.23 6.13 -4.57
C LEU A 28 -1.64 6.11 -3.95
N SER A 29 -2.24 7.27 -3.66
CA SER A 29 -3.56 7.36 -3.03
C SER A 29 -4.67 6.68 -3.86
N GLY A 30 -4.47 6.48 -5.16
CA GLY A 30 -5.41 5.79 -6.05
C GLY A 30 -5.34 4.26 -6.02
N THR A 31 -4.32 3.66 -5.41
CA THR A 31 -4.14 2.19 -5.33
C THR A 31 -4.07 1.68 -3.90
N GLU A 32 -4.18 2.58 -2.92
CA GLU A 32 -4.35 2.22 -1.53
C GLU A 32 -5.77 1.69 -1.27
N SER A 33 -5.88 0.71 -0.38
CA SER A 33 -7.13 0.12 0.07
C SER A 33 -7.00 -0.32 1.53
N THR A 34 -8.02 -0.03 2.32
CA THR A 34 -8.18 -0.57 3.66
C THR A 34 -9.23 -1.67 3.63
N THR A 35 -8.89 -2.83 4.18
CA THR A 35 -9.77 -4.00 4.21
C THR A 35 -9.89 -4.51 5.64
N GLY A 36 -11.12 -4.77 6.08
CA GLY A 36 -11.38 -5.44 7.35
C GLY A 36 -10.84 -6.87 7.31
N LEU A 37 -10.38 -7.37 8.45
CA LEU A 37 -9.98 -8.75 8.65
C LEU A 37 -11.08 -9.45 9.44
N ASP A 38 -11.88 -10.23 8.74
CA ASP A 38 -13.01 -11.02 9.22
C ASP A 38 -12.94 -12.44 8.64
N ALA A 39 -13.90 -13.30 8.98
CA ALA A 39 -13.91 -14.71 8.57
C ALA A 39 -13.93 -14.91 7.04
N GLY A 40 -14.45 -13.95 6.27
CA GLY A 40 -14.51 -14.02 4.80
C GLY A 40 -13.30 -13.40 4.09
N SER A 41 -12.48 -12.62 4.81
CA SER A 41 -11.36 -11.86 4.23
C SER A 41 -9.99 -12.30 4.76
N THR A 42 -9.96 -13.07 5.86
CA THR A 42 -8.73 -13.46 6.56
C THR A 42 -8.34 -14.90 6.28
N VAL A 43 -7.06 -15.11 5.95
CA VAL A 43 -6.41 -16.42 5.89
C VAL A 43 -5.18 -16.41 6.80
N LYS A 44 -4.58 -17.58 7.04
CA LYS A 44 -3.29 -17.68 7.74
C LYS A 44 -2.17 -17.91 6.76
N VAL A 45 -1.12 -17.09 6.82
CA VAL A 45 0.13 -17.29 6.10
C VAL A 45 1.23 -17.47 7.12
N ASN A 46 1.85 -18.66 7.14
CA ASN A 46 2.88 -19.04 8.13
C ASN A 46 2.42 -18.80 9.59
N GLY A 47 1.14 -19.09 9.89
CA GLY A 47 0.56 -18.91 11.23
C GLY A 47 0.08 -17.49 11.57
N TYR A 48 0.37 -16.49 10.74
CA TYR A 48 -0.05 -15.10 10.94
C TYR A 48 -1.33 -14.76 10.18
N PRO A 49 -2.20 -13.88 10.73
CA PRO A 49 -3.33 -13.35 9.98
C PRO A 49 -2.85 -12.62 8.73
N ALA A 50 -3.55 -12.85 7.63
CA ALA A 50 -3.27 -12.30 6.33
C ALA A 50 -4.57 -12.02 5.59
N LEU A 51 -4.57 -10.98 4.77
CA LEU A 51 -5.64 -10.75 3.82
C LEU A 51 -5.63 -11.86 2.77
N SER A 52 -6.79 -12.44 2.46
CA SER A 52 -6.92 -13.46 1.42
C SER A 52 -6.44 -12.92 0.08
N LYS A 53 -5.75 -13.78 -0.68
CA LYS A 53 -5.27 -13.48 -2.03
C LYS A 53 -6.43 -13.06 -2.94
N ASP A 54 -7.59 -13.69 -2.80
CA ASP A 54 -8.73 -13.47 -3.71
C ASP A 54 -9.29 -12.04 -3.55
N ILE A 55 -9.25 -11.51 -2.33
CA ILE A 55 -9.66 -10.13 -2.05
C ILE A 55 -8.66 -9.15 -2.67
N ALA A 56 -7.35 -9.40 -2.50
CA ALA A 56 -6.31 -8.58 -3.11
C ALA A 56 -6.41 -8.62 -4.65
N GLN A 57 -6.55 -9.81 -5.25
CA GLN A 57 -6.71 -10.02 -6.68
C GLN A 57 -7.91 -9.26 -7.24
N GLY A 58 -9.09 -9.45 -6.65
CA GLY A 58 -10.31 -8.78 -7.11
C GLY A 58 -10.24 -7.26 -6.98
N ARG A 59 -9.64 -6.76 -5.89
CA ARG A 59 -9.43 -5.31 -5.70
C ARG A 59 -8.46 -4.75 -6.72
N ILE A 60 -7.31 -5.39 -6.91
CA ILE A 60 -6.31 -4.97 -7.92
C ILE A 60 -6.98 -4.94 -9.29
N GLN A 61 -7.60 -6.05 -9.72
CA GLN A 61 -8.26 -6.15 -11.02
C GLN A 61 -9.33 -5.07 -11.22
N SER A 62 -10.13 -4.76 -10.19
CA SER A 62 -11.17 -3.72 -10.25
C SER A 62 -10.61 -2.30 -10.43
N ARG A 63 -9.35 -2.05 -10.10
CA ARG A 63 -8.71 -0.72 -10.27
C ARG A 63 -8.04 -0.54 -11.63
N TYR A 64 -7.81 -1.62 -12.37
CA TYR A 64 -7.43 -1.53 -13.77
C TYR A 64 -8.70 -1.40 -14.61
N HIS A 65 -8.71 -0.46 -15.55
CA HIS A 65 -9.91 -0.07 -16.26
C HIS A 65 -9.84 -0.49 -17.72
N PRO A 66 -10.92 -1.02 -18.32
CA PRO A 66 -10.91 -1.48 -19.71
C PRO A 66 -10.90 -0.34 -20.73
N LEU A 67 -11.14 0.90 -20.32
CA LEU A 67 -11.19 2.05 -21.22
C LEU A 67 -9.76 2.50 -21.54
N PRO A 68 -9.35 2.51 -22.82
CA PRO A 68 -7.96 2.75 -23.22
C PRO A 68 -7.45 4.17 -22.87
N TRP A 69 -8.34 5.12 -22.58
CA TRP A 69 -7.99 6.47 -22.16
C TRP A 69 -7.81 6.64 -20.64
N VAL A 70 -8.15 5.64 -19.82
CA VAL A 70 -8.05 5.68 -18.35
C VAL A 70 -6.90 4.80 -17.82
N GLY A 71 -6.54 3.76 -18.57
CA GLY A 71 -5.39 2.89 -18.26
C GLY A 71 -5.42 1.56 -19.01
N ASP A 72 -4.44 0.71 -18.75
CA ASP A 72 -4.38 -0.64 -19.28
C ASP A 72 -5.42 -1.55 -18.61
N LYS A 73 -6.12 -2.36 -19.39
CA LYS A 73 -6.87 -3.51 -18.88
C LYS A 73 -5.88 -4.60 -18.49
N ILE A 74 -6.03 -5.15 -17.29
CA ILE A 74 -5.36 -6.40 -16.92
C ILE A 74 -6.38 -7.49 -16.61
N GLU A 75 -6.02 -8.71 -16.96
CA GLU A 75 -6.81 -9.91 -16.74
C GLU A 75 -5.99 -10.91 -15.92
N GLY A 76 -6.71 -11.82 -15.24
CA GLY A 76 -6.09 -12.95 -14.56
C GLY A 76 -5.10 -12.55 -13.47
N VAL A 77 -5.41 -11.52 -12.67
CA VAL A 77 -4.54 -11.12 -11.54
C VAL A 77 -4.40 -12.32 -10.60
N SER A 78 -3.17 -12.76 -10.37
CA SER A 78 -2.81 -13.89 -9.53
C SER A 78 -1.78 -13.49 -8.49
N CYS A 79 -2.13 -13.64 -7.21
CA CYS A 79 -1.22 -13.39 -6.11
C CYS A 79 -0.75 -14.74 -5.55
N PRO A 80 0.56 -14.94 -5.29
CA PRO A 80 1.11 -16.23 -4.91
C PRO A 80 0.60 -16.72 -3.54
N THR A 81 0.36 -15.79 -2.62
CA THR A 81 -0.13 -16.06 -1.26
C THR A 81 -1.06 -14.94 -0.81
N GLY A 82 -1.68 -15.11 0.37
CA GLY A 82 -2.32 -14.00 1.06
C GLY A 82 -1.32 -12.92 1.47
N LEU A 83 -1.81 -11.69 1.63
CA LEU A 83 -1.01 -10.55 2.07
C LEU A 83 -0.93 -10.53 3.59
N LYS A 84 0.23 -10.87 4.15
CA LYS A 84 0.47 -10.89 5.59
C LYS A 84 0.08 -9.55 6.22
N ALA A 85 -0.77 -9.55 7.25
CA ALA A 85 -1.23 -8.33 7.91
C ALA A 85 -0.16 -7.78 8.87
N VAL A 86 0.99 -7.42 8.31
CA VAL A 86 2.14 -6.83 9.02
C VAL A 86 2.59 -5.62 8.22
N ALA A 87 2.74 -4.47 8.87
CA ALA A 87 3.22 -3.25 8.22
C ALA A 87 4.59 -3.50 7.56
N GLY A 88 4.74 -3.06 6.31
CA GLY A 88 5.94 -3.28 5.51
C GLY A 88 6.01 -4.64 4.80
N ALA A 89 5.05 -5.55 5.01
CA ALA A 89 5.00 -6.79 4.24
C ALA A 89 4.75 -6.50 2.76
N THR A 90 5.49 -7.18 1.88
CA THR A 90 5.36 -7.05 0.44
C THR A 90 5.16 -8.40 -0.23
N LEU A 91 4.47 -8.39 -1.36
CA LEU A 91 4.40 -9.51 -2.30
C LEU A 91 4.21 -8.97 -3.72
N THR A 92 4.45 -9.81 -4.71
CA THR A 92 4.24 -9.45 -6.12
C THR A 92 3.12 -10.31 -6.68
N CYS A 93 2.02 -9.66 -7.07
CA CYS A 93 0.98 -10.30 -7.86
C CYS A 93 1.34 -10.20 -9.35
N ARG A 94 0.80 -11.09 -10.17
CA ARG A 94 0.97 -11.07 -11.63
C ARG A 94 -0.35 -10.86 -12.31
N GLY A 95 -0.39 -9.97 -13.29
CA GLY A 95 -1.52 -9.82 -14.21
C GLY A 95 -1.07 -10.01 -15.65
N ARG A 96 -2.03 -10.01 -16.57
CA ARG A 96 -1.76 -10.03 -18.02
C ARG A 96 -2.47 -8.88 -18.70
N LYS A 97 -1.75 -8.09 -19.49
CA LYS A 97 -2.34 -7.05 -20.33
C LYS A 97 -3.07 -7.67 -21.53
N SER A 98 -3.94 -6.87 -22.16
CA SER A 98 -4.65 -7.28 -23.38
C SER A 98 -3.73 -7.62 -24.56
N ASP A 99 -2.50 -7.08 -24.61
CA ASP A 99 -1.49 -7.45 -25.62
C ASP A 99 -0.76 -8.76 -25.28
N GLY A 100 -1.15 -9.46 -24.22
CA GLY A 100 -0.55 -10.73 -23.80
C GLY A 100 0.77 -10.56 -23.04
N LYS A 101 1.17 -9.35 -22.64
CA LYS A 101 2.33 -9.17 -21.77
C LYS A 101 1.96 -9.43 -20.31
N SER A 102 2.81 -10.17 -19.60
CA SER A 102 2.70 -10.30 -18.14
C SER A 102 3.18 -9.02 -17.47
N VAL A 103 2.49 -8.60 -16.42
CA VAL A 103 2.88 -7.48 -15.56
C VAL A 103 3.04 -7.95 -14.13
N ASP A 104 4.13 -7.54 -13.50
CA ASP A 104 4.34 -7.71 -12.07
C ASP A 104 3.74 -6.50 -11.36
N ILE A 105 2.95 -6.76 -10.32
CA ILE A 105 2.16 -5.80 -9.56
C ILE A 105 2.64 -5.90 -8.12
N PRO A 106 3.61 -5.07 -7.71
CA PRO A 106 4.07 -5.01 -6.33
C PRO A 106 2.92 -4.60 -5.42
N VAL A 107 2.76 -5.30 -4.31
CA VAL A 107 1.78 -5.03 -3.27
C VAL A 107 2.51 -4.84 -1.96
N SER A 108 2.16 -3.82 -1.19
CA SER A 108 2.77 -3.51 0.10
C SER A 108 1.71 -3.17 1.15
N VAL A 109 1.94 -3.63 2.39
CA VAL A 109 1.12 -3.24 3.54
C VAL A 109 1.67 -1.96 4.13
N VAL A 110 0.83 -0.94 4.20
CA VAL A 110 1.14 0.36 4.80
C VAL A 110 0.91 0.30 6.30
N LYS A 111 -0.21 -0.28 6.72
CA LYS A 111 -0.63 -0.36 8.12
C LYS A 111 -1.38 -1.65 8.36
N ALA A 112 -1.18 -2.25 9.52
CA ALA A 112 -1.96 -3.40 9.97
C ALA A 112 -2.42 -3.18 11.40
N THR A 113 -3.66 -3.60 11.67
CA THR A 113 -4.29 -3.65 12.98
C THR A 113 -4.88 -5.05 13.18
N PRO A 114 -5.34 -5.42 14.38
CA PRO A 114 -5.92 -6.75 14.61
C PRO A 114 -7.14 -7.07 13.75
N SER A 115 -7.86 -6.04 13.29
CA SER A 115 -9.14 -6.17 12.57
C SER A 115 -9.15 -5.52 11.19
N SER A 116 -8.05 -4.92 10.74
CA SER A 116 -7.97 -4.31 9.42
C SER A 116 -6.54 -4.17 8.93
N VAL A 117 -6.37 -4.19 7.61
CA VAL A 117 -5.10 -3.98 6.94
C VAL A 117 -5.26 -2.91 5.86
N THR A 118 -4.38 -1.91 5.88
CA THR A 118 -4.22 -0.90 4.84
C THR A 118 -3.03 -1.28 3.99
N TRP A 119 -3.26 -1.41 2.70
CA TRP A 119 -2.28 -1.89 1.73
C TRP A 119 -2.43 -1.11 0.43
N LYS A 120 -1.40 -1.17 -0.41
CA LYS A 120 -1.35 -0.50 -1.70
C LYS A 120 -0.66 -1.37 -2.73
N PHE A 121 -0.87 -1.08 -4.00
CA PHE A 121 -0.17 -1.74 -5.09
C PHE A 121 0.33 -0.74 -6.14
N GLU A 122 1.34 -1.13 -6.90
CA GLU A 122 1.94 -0.30 -7.96
C GLU A 122 1.45 -0.76 -9.34
N ARG A 123 1.38 0.17 -10.32
CA ARG A 123 0.95 -0.12 -11.70
C ARG A 123 2.03 0.28 -12.70
#